data_AF-A0A0C3NVA8-F1
#
_entry.id   AF-A0A0C3NVA8-F1
#
_cell.length_a   1.000
_cell.length_b   1.000
_cell.length_c   1.000
_cell.angle_alpha   90.00
_cell.angle_beta   90.00
_cell.angle_gamma   90.00
#
_symmetry.space_group_name_H-M   'P 1'
#
loop_
_entity.id
_entity.type
_entity.pdbx_description
1 polymer ?
#
loop_
_entity_poly.entity_id
_entity_poly.type
_entity_poly.pdbx_seq_one_letter_code
_entity_poly.pdbx_strand_id
1 'polypeptide(L)'
;RTHKKAAVWTTEEEGALLDFLASHLSQASDGNFKKATWNSAAAHMAHNYPLGPDNSNKTAESCEQKFKALKKSYYTVTNLKSVASGFAYNNKHSAMISLDNANLWDQYVKVMYQAHKDAKPFHNSGFPHFTSIELLLP
;
A
#
# COMPACT_ATOMS: atom_id res chain seq x y z
N ARG A 1 -26.50 9.69 -10.49
CA ARG A 1 -25.10 10.01 -10.10
C ARG A 1 -24.21 8.99 -10.81
N THR A 2 -23.55 9.39 -11.91
CA THR A 2 -22.60 8.51 -12.61
C THR A 2 -21.42 8.25 -11.68
N HIS A 3 -21.23 6.99 -11.26
CA HIS A 3 -20.05 6.60 -10.50
C HIS A 3 -18.84 6.75 -11.43
N LYS A 4 -17.96 7.72 -11.16
CA LYS A 4 -16.62 7.76 -11.78
C LYS A 4 -15.97 6.41 -11.50
N LYS A 5 -15.54 5.69 -12.55
CA LYS A 5 -14.72 4.49 -12.39
C LYS A 5 -13.50 4.86 -11.56
N ALA A 6 -13.20 4.06 -10.53
CA ALA A 6 -11.99 4.23 -9.74
C ALA A 6 -10.77 3.93 -10.61
N ALA A 7 -9.66 4.64 -10.37
CA ALA A 7 -8.41 4.34 -11.04
C ALA A 7 -7.96 2.93 -10.66
N VAL A 8 -7.69 2.12 -11.67
CA VAL A 8 -7.01 0.83 -11.49
C VAL A 8 -5.52 1.14 -11.40
N TRP A 9 -4.89 0.59 -10.35
CA TRP A 9 -3.47 0.75 -10.06
C TRP A 9 -2.79 -0.60 -10.16
N THR A 10 -1.79 -0.71 -11.03
CA THR A 10 -0.89 -1.86 -11.05
C THR A 10 0.22 -1.70 -10.01
N THR A 11 0.91 -2.79 -9.68
CA THR A 11 2.08 -2.75 -8.77
C THR A 11 3.19 -1.85 -9.33
N GLU A 12 3.37 -1.82 -10.65
CA GLU A 12 4.35 -0.94 -11.30
C GLU A 12 3.95 0.54 -11.15
N GLU A 13 2.67 0.87 -11.33
CA GLU A 13 2.17 2.23 -11.15
C GLU A 13 2.24 2.69 -9.70
N GLU A 14 1.97 1.80 -8.74
CA GLU A 14 2.17 2.06 -7.32
C GLU A 14 3.64 2.30 -7.01
N GLY A 15 4.55 1.49 -7.56
CA GLY A 15 6.00 1.68 -7.44
C GLY A 15 6.46 3.05 -7.95
N ALA A 16 6.05 3.43 -9.17
CA ALA A 16 6.42 4.72 -9.75
C ALA A 16 5.89 5.92 -8.94
N LEU A 17 4.69 5.81 -8.36
CA LEU A 17 4.19 6.83 -7.45
C LEU A 17 5.09 6.97 -6.21
N LEU A 18 5.49 5.84 -5.61
CA LEU A 18 6.32 5.86 -4.40
C LEU A 18 7.74 6.36 -4.69
N ASP A 19 8.33 5.97 -5.81
CA ASP A 19 9.64 6.45 -6.25
C ASP A 19 9.61 7.97 -6.49
N PHE A 20 8.55 8.46 -7.14
CA PHE A 20 8.33 9.90 -7.31
C PHE A 20 8.26 10.62 -5.95
N LEU A 21 7.45 10.11 -5.01
CA LEU A 21 7.34 10.70 -3.67
C LEU A 21 8.66 10.67 -2.90
N ALA A 22 9.45 9.60 -3.03
CA ALA A 22 10.73 9.46 -2.37
C ALA A 22 11.73 10.50 -2.87
N SER A 23 11.77 10.75 -4.18
CA SER A 23 12.59 11.83 -4.76
C SER A 23 12.15 13.24 -4.32
N HIS A 24 10.93 13.39 -3.79
CA HIS A 24 10.36 14.64 -3.30
C HIS A 24 10.19 14.66 -1.78
N LEU A 25 10.82 13.74 -1.05
CA LEU A 25 10.64 13.58 0.39
C LEU A 25 10.96 14.86 1.19
N SER A 26 11.93 15.65 0.74
CA SER A 26 12.28 16.95 1.36
C SER A 26 11.17 18.00 1.29
N GLN A 27 10.14 17.78 0.46
CA GLN A 27 8.97 18.65 0.35
C GLN A 27 7.82 18.22 1.29
N ALA A 28 7.94 17.05 1.92
CA ALA A 28 6.99 16.61 2.93
C ALA A 28 7.14 17.44 4.22
N SER A 29 6.02 17.70 4.87
CA SER A 29 5.95 18.33 6.19
C SER A 29 5.07 17.46 7.07
N ASP A 30 5.52 17.13 8.28
CA ASP A 30 4.80 16.29 9.24
C ASP A 30 4.31 14.94 8.64
N GLY A 31 5.12 14.35 7.76
CA GLY A 31 4.80 13.07 7.11
C GLY A 31 3.68 13.14 6.07
N ASN A 32 3.38 14.34 5.54
CA ASN A 32 2.41 14.55 4.47
C ASN A 32 2.95 15.48 3.36
N PHE A 33 2.48 15.27 2.13
CA PHE A 33 2.88 16.08 0.98
C PHE A 33 1.89 17.21 0.71
N LYS A 34 2.40 18.34 0.22
CA LYS A 34 1.58 19.50 -0.15
C LYS A 34 0.84 19.24 -1.46
N LYS A 35 -0.24 19.97 -1.70
CA LYS A 35 -1.04 19.93 -2.94
C LYS A 35 -0.19 20.06 -4.21
N ALA A 36 0.86 20.90 -4.18
CA ALA A 36 1.77 21.08 -5.31
C ALA A 36 2.52 19.79 -5.68
N THR A 37 2.98 19.03 -4.68
CA THR A 37 3.66 17.74 -4.90
C THR A 37 2.67 16.71 -5.45
N TRP A 38 1.43 16.67 -4.97
CA TRP A 38 0.40 15.78 -5.52
C TRP A 38 0.02 16.10 -6.96
N ASN A 39 -0.05 17.40 -7.32
CA ASN A 39 -0.25 17.80 -8.71
C ASN A 39 0.93 17.37 -9.60
N SER A 40 2.15 17.48 -9.09
CA SER A 40 3.36 17.06 -9.81
C SER A 40 3.40 15.54 -9.97
N ALA A 41 3.01 14.78 -8.93
CA ALA A 41 2.86 13.33 -9.00
C ALA A 41 1.80 12.93 -10.04
N ALA A 42 0.65 13.60 -10.08
CA ALA A 42 -0.38 13.33 -11.08
C ALA A 42 0.11 13.58 -12.51
N ALA A 43 0.86 14.67 -12.73
CA ALA A 43 1.47 14.95 -14.03
C ALA A 43 2.51 13.89 -14.42
N HIS A 44 3.34 13.46 -13.46
CA HIS A 44 4.30 12.38 -13.65
C HIS A 44 3.61 11.05 -14.01
N MET A 45 2.53 10.69 -13.29
CA MET A 45 1.76 9.48 -13.58
C MET A 45 1.09 9.55 -14.95
N ALA A 46 0.50 10.68 -15.32
CA ALA A 46 -0.15 10.84 -16.63
C ALA A 46 0.86 10.76 -17.79
N HIS A 47 2.10 11.22 -17.58
CA HIS A 47 3.16 11.15 -18.59
C HIS A 47 3.66 9.71 -18.81
N ASN A 48 3.90 8.96 -17.73
CA ASN A 48 4.47 7.62 -17.80
C ASN A 48 3.43 6.50 -17.99
N TYR A 49 2.19 6.75 -17.55
CA TYR A 49 1.07 5.80 -17.59
C TYR A 49 -0.16 6.47 -18.20
N PRO A 50 -0.14 6.74 -19.52
CA PRO A 50 -1.26 7.38 -20.20
C PRO A 50 -2.53 6.54 -20.13
N LEU A 51 -3.69 7.18 -20.27
CA LEU A 51 -4.99 6.52 -20.12
C LEU A 51 -5.13 5.32 -21.07
N GLY A 52 -5.37 4.14 -20.49
CA GLY A 52 -5.99 3.03 -21.21
C GLY A 52 -7.51 3.23 -21.35
N PRO A 53 -8.15 2.54 -22.30
CA PRO A 53 -9.60 2.67 -22.57
C PRO A 53 -10.50 2.36 -21.36
N ASP A 54 -10.00 1.59 -20.39
CA ASP A 54 -10.74 1.19 -19.19
C ASP A 54 -10.31 1.86 -17.88
N ASN A 55 -9.31 2.76 -17.92
CA ASN A 55 -8.75 3.36 -16.70
C ASN A 55 -9.14 4.84 -16.56
N SER A 56 -9.35 5.29 -15.32
CA SER A 56 -9.55 6.71 -15.03
C SER A 56 -8.22 7.44 -14.81
N ASN A 57 -8.18 8.73 -15.09
CA ASN A 57 -7.03 9.61 -14.84
C ASN A 57 -6.54 9.48 -13.38
N LYS A 58 -5.23 9.24 -13.21
CA LYS A 58 -4.54 9.29 -11.91
C LYS A 58 -4.35 10.74 -11.50
N THR A 59 -5.43 11.35 -11.02
CA THR A 59 -5.44 12.73 -10.52
C THR A 59 -4.60 12.87 -9.25
N ALA A 60 -4.33 14.11 -8.84
CA ALA A 60 -3.65 14.41 -7.57
C ALA A 60 -4.37 13.76 -6.38
N GLU A 61 -5.71 13.84 -6.36
CA GLU A 61 -6.54 13.19 -5.35
C GLU A 61 -6.42 11.67 -5.38
N SER A 62 -6.39 11.05 -6.57
CA SER A 62 -6.22 9.60 -6.69
C SER A 62 -4.84 9.14 -6.21
N CYS A 63 -3.78 9.90 -6.51
CA CYS A 63 -2.42 9.63 -6.03
C CYS A 63 -2.36 9.72 -4.49
N GLU A 64 -2.93 10.77 -3.91
CA GLU A 64 -2.98 10.94 -2.45
C GLU A 64 -3.76 9.81 -1.77
N GLN A 65 -4.95 9.47 -2.29
CA GLN A 65 -5.76 8.38 -1.76
C GLN A 65 -5.04 7.03 -1.86
N LYS A 66 -4.33 6.78 -2.96
CA LYS A 66 -3.52 5.57 -3.13
C LYS A 66 -2.38 5.50 -2.13
N PHE A 67 -1.64 6.59 -1.94
CA PHE A 67 -0.58 6.64 -0.93
C PHE A 67 -1.11 6.38 0.49
N LYS A 68 -2.26 6.98 0.86
CA LYS A 68 -2.92 6.72 2.15
C LYS A 68 -3.30 5.25 2.31
N ALA A 69 -3.82 4.61 1.26
CA ALA A 69 -4.14 3.18 1.27
C ALA A 69 -2.89 2.32 1.47
N LEU A 70 -1.81 2.58 0.74
CA LEU A 70 -0.53 1.87 0.87
C LEU A 70 0.09 2.04 2.27
N LYS A 71 0.01 3.24 2.84
CA LYS A 71 0.44 3.52 4.22
C LYS A 71 -0.39 2.74 5.25
N LYS A 72 -1.71 2.65 5.07
CA LYS A 72 -2.58 1.80 5.90
C LYS A 72 -2.17 0.32 5.80
N SER A 73 -1.86 -0.16 4.60
CA SER A 73 -1.37 -1.52 4.39
C SER A 73 -0.04 -1.77 5.09
N TYR A 74 0.91 -0.83 5.02
CA TYR A 74 2.17 -0.90 5.76
C TYR A 74 1.96 -1.09 7.26
N TYR A 75 1.18 -0.22 7.92
CA TYR A 75 0.93 -0.35 9.36
C TYR A 75 0.21 -1.65 9.71
N THR A 76 -0.69 -2.12 8.83
CA THR A 76 -1.35 -3.42 8.99
C THR A 76 -0.33 -4.56 9.00
N VAL A 77 0.62 -4.53 8.07
CA VAL A 77 1.71 -5.52 7.99
C VAL A 77 2.68 -5.40 9.17
N THR A 78 3.03 -4.20 9.60
CA THR A 78 3.89 -3.98 10.76
C THR A 78 3.24 -4.48 12.05
N ASN A 79 1.94 -4.23 12.22
CA ASN A 79 1.18 -4.78 13.35
C ASN A 79 1.17 -6.32 13.30
N LEU A 80 0.94 -6.90 12.11
CA LEU A 80 1.03 -8.35 11.90
C LEU A 80 2.42 -8.89 12.29
N LYS A 81 3.52 -8.27 11.83
CA LYS A 81 4.89 -8.66 12.19
C LYS A 81 5.14 -8.61 13.70
N SER A 82 4.61 -7.61 14.39
CA SER A 82 4.77 -7.44 15.84
C SER A 82 4.06 -8.52 16.66
N VAL A 83 2.83 -8.88 16.28
CA VAL A 83 2.02 -9.88 17.01
C VAL A 83 2.31 -11.31 16.57
N ALA A 84 2.88 -11.51 15.38
CA ALA A 84 3.22 -12.80 14.79
C ALA A 84 4.69 -13.17 15.04
N SER A 85 5.28 -12.85 16.20
CA SER A 85 6.70 -13.06 16.52
C SER A 85 7.22 -14.51 16.45
N GLY A 86 6.36 -15.47 16.08
CA GLY A 86 6.70 -16.86 15.72
C GLY A 86 6.52 -17.24 14.25
N PHE A 87 6.20 -16.31 13.35
CA PHE A 87 6.04 -16.55 11.91
C PHE A 87 7.18 -15.89 11.13
N ALA A 88 7.86 -16.63 10.26
CA ALA A 88 8.86 -16.07 9.37
C ALA A 88 8.16 -15.18 8.33
N TYR A 89 8.22 -13.86 8.49
CA TYR A 89 7.71 -12.92 7.48
C TYR A 89 8.80 -12.63 6.45
N ASN A 90 8.50 -12.93 5.18
CA ASN A 90 9.34 -12.53 4.06
C ASN A 90 8.59 -11.44 3.26
N ASN A 91 9.22 -10.28 3.06
CA ASN A 91 8.66 -9.18 2.26
C ASN A 91 8.25 -9.61 0.83
N LYS A 92 8.84 -10.70 0.31
CA LYS A 92 8.55 -11.31 -0.99
C LYS A 92 7.43 -12.36 -0.96
N HIS A 93 7.13 -12.96 0.19
CA HIS A 93 6.22 -14.11 0.32
C HIS A 93 5.15 -14.00 1.43
N SER A 94 4.93 -12.82 2.02
CA SER A 94 4.02 -12.61 3.18
C SER A 94 4.40 -13.48 4.40
N ALA A 95 3.49 -13.61 5.38
CA ALA A 95 3.70 -14.48 6.53
C ALA A 95 3.81 -15.91 6.03
N MET A 96 4.99 -16.50 6.12
CA MET A 96 5.18 -17.91 5.82
C MET A 96 4.49 -18.69 6.96
N ILE A 97 3.19 -18.96 6.79
CA ILE A 97 2.44 -19.86 7.67
C ILE A 97 2.90 -21.26 7.29
N SER A 98 3.95 -21.75 7.95
CA SER A 98 4.29 -23.17 7.95
C SER A 98 3.15 -23.98 8.56
N LEU A 99 3.04 -25.26 8.17
CA LEU A 99 2.00 -26.19 8.65
C LEU A 99 1.96 -26.25 10.20
N ASP A 100 3.13 -26.08 10.83
CA ASP A 100 3.31 -26.08 12.29
C ASP A 100 2.64 -24.87 13.00
N ASN A 101 2.21 -23.86 12.24
CA ASN A 101 1.70 -22.60 12.77
C ASN A 101 0.23 -22.36 12.37
N ALA A 102 -0.42 -23.32 11.70
CA ALA A 102 -1.79 -23.21 11.19
C ALA A 102 -2.83 -22.97 12.31
N ASN A 103 -2.62 -23.54 13.49
CA ASN A 103 -3.45 -23.30 14.69
C ASN A 103 -3.36 -21.84 15.19
N LEU A 104 -2.16 -21.26 15.20
CA LEU A 104 -1.96 -19.85 15.55
C LEU A 104 -2.63 -18.95 14.52
N TRP A 105 -2.60 -19.34 13.24
CA TRP A 105 -3.30 -18.64 12.18
C TRP A 105 -4.84 -18.72 12.32
N ASP A 106 -5.41 -19.89 12.63
CA ASP A 106 -6.86 -20.04 12.83
C ASP A 106 -7.36 -19.27 14.06
N GLN A 107 -6.59 -19.26 15.16
CA GLN A 107 -6.90 -18.43 16.33
C GLN A 107 -6.77 -16.93 16.01
N TYR A 108 -5.74 -16.55 15.25
CA TYR A 108 -5.53 -15.19 14.76
C TYR A 108 -6.67 -14.75 13.85
N VAL A 109 -7.05 -15.53 12.83
CA VAL A 109 -8.22 -15.26 11.97
C VAL A 109 -9.46 -15.13 12.84
N LYS A 110 -9.73 -16.02 13.77
CA LYS A 110 -10.94 -15.96 14.61
C LYS A 110 -11.03 -14.68 15.47
N VAL A 111 -9.92 -14.18 16.00
CA VAL A 111 -9.86 -12.94 16.82
C VAL A 111 -9.76 -11.68 15.95
N MET A 112 -9.02 -11.74 14.83
CA MET A 112 -8.73 -10.61 13.94
C MET A 112 -9.78 -10.44 12.84
N TYR A 113 -10.59 -11.44 12.46
CA TYR A 113 -11.63 -11.29 11.42
C TYR A 113 -12.66 -10.22 11.82
N GLN A 114 -12.86 -10.03 13.12
CA GLN A 114 -13.71 -8.98 13.69
C GLN A 114 -12.99 -7.63 13.80
N ALA A 115 -11.69 -7.60 14.12
CA ALA A 115 -10.93 -6.38 14.41
C ALA A 115 -10.09 -5.81 13.25
N HIS A 116 -9.70 -6.63 12.26
CA HIS A 116 -8.75 -6.32 11.19
C HIS A 116 -9.16 -6.89 9.83
N LYS A 117 -10.41 -6.63 9.40
CA LYS A 117 -10.90 -6.99 8.05
C LYS A 117 -9.97 -6.53 6.92
N ASP A 118 -9.22 -5.45 7.15
CA ASP A 118 -8.25 -4.87 6.22
C ASP A 118 -7.00 -5.73 6.00
N ALA A 119 -6.71 -6.71 6.87
CA ALA A 119 -5.53 -7.58 6.76
C ALA A 119 -5.75 -8.77 5.81
N LYS A 120 -7.01 -9.06 5.44
CA LYS A 120 -7.40 -10.21 4.60
C LYS A 120 -6.63 -10.35 3.29
N PRO A 121 -6.30 -9.26 2.55
CA PRO A 121 -5.53 -9.37 1.30
C PRO A 121 -4.08 -9.86 1.47
N PHE A 122 -3.50 -9.77 2.67
CA PHE A 122 -2.07 -10.04 2.92
C PHE A 122 -1.79 -11.45 3.47
N HIS A 123 -2.80 -12.31 3.50
CA HIS A 123 -2.68 -13.68 4.00
C HIS A 123 -1.72 -14.54 3.16
N ASN A 124 -1.75 -14.40 1.82
CA ASN A 124 -0.93 -15.18 0.88
C ASN A 124 -0.26 -14.30 -0.19
N SER A 125 -0.32 -12.98 -0.03
CA SER A 125 0.23 -12.00 -0.96
C SER A 125 1.16 -11.08 -0.19
N GLY A 126 2.43 -11.06 -0.58
CA GLY A 126 3.41 -10.12 -0.03
C GLY A 126 2.99 -8.68 -0.24
N PHE A 127 3.59 -7.77 0.52
CA PHE A 127 3.44 -6.33 0.28
C PHE A 127 4.74 -5.81 -0.35
N PRO A 128 4.86 -5.82 -1.69
CA PRO A 128 6.12 -5.48 -2.38
C PRO A 128 6.58 -4.05 -2.11
N HIS A 129 5.66 -3.16 -1.73
CA HIS A 129 5.92 -1.76 -1.42
C HIS A 129 6.30 -1.49 0.05
N PHE A 130 6.49 -2.53 0.88
CA PHE A 130 6.77 -2.36 2.31
C PHE A 130 7.97 -1.43 2.55
N THR A 131 9.12 -1.71 1.92
CA THR A 131 10.35 -0.92 2.07
C THR A 131 10.21 0.47 1.45
N SER A 132 9.53 0.59 0.30
CA SER A 132 9.31 1.89 -0.34
C SER A 132 8.44 2.82 0.52
N ILE A 133 7.42 2.27 1.19
CA ILE A 133 6.59 3.04 2.13
C ILE A 133 7.37 3.38 3.40
N GLU A 134 8.14 2.44 3.95
CA GLU A 134 8.95 2.66 5.16
C GLU A 134 9.87 3.88 5.03
N LEU A 135 10.49 4.07 3.86
CA LEU A 135 11.33 5.24 3.55
C LEU A 135 10.56 6.57 3.48
N LEU A 136 9.24 6.53 3.28
CA LEU A 136 8.37 7.71 3.16
C LEU A 136 7.70 8.09 4.48
N LEU A 137 7.93 7.33 5.55
CA LEU A 137 7.41 7.61 6.87
C LEU A 137 8.44 8.42 7.68
N PRO A 138 7.97 9.35 8.53
CA PRO A 138 8.85 10.07 9.47
C PRO A 138 9.38 9.17 10.59
#